data_AF-A0A6C7D613-F1
#
_entry.id   AF-A0A6C7D613-F1
#
_cell.length_a   1.000
_cell.length_b   1.000
_cell.length_c   1.000
_cell.angle_alpha   90.00
_cell.angle_beta   90.00
_cell.angle_gamma   90.00
#
_symmetry.space_group_name_H-M   'P 1'
#
loop_
_entity.id
_entity.type
_entity.pdbx_description
1 polymer ?
#
loop_
_entity_poly.entity_id
_entity_poly.type
_entity_poly.pdbx_seq_one_letter_code
_entity_poly.pdbx_strand_id
1 'polypeptide(L)'
;MNGKAKKGGQTGINGQQYKGGQFLPASKHTVKGQLRTRKGSSKQRSALTEPGKVELLPPGKKAIFGTIRAFVQIEYGTMTITASDHSLSAYGYTRDSMQALVDLYNTGERLIAAHDHNEADNV
;
A
#
# COMPACT_ATOMS: atom_id res chain seq x y z
N MET A 1 22.51 -15.81 -3.93
CA MET A 1 22.80 -16.54 -2.68
C MET A 1 21.60 -17.40 -2.32
N ASN A 2 21.77 -18.73 -2.31
CA ASN A 2 20.68 -19.68 -2.08
C ASN A 2 20.27 -19.64 -0.60
N GLY A 3 19.03 -19.19 -0.32
CA GLY A 3 18.48 -19.00 1.03
C GLY A 3 18.15 -20.28 1.80
N LYS A 4 18.99 -21.31 1.69
CA LYS A 4 18.86 -22.54 2.49
C LYS A 4 19.67 -22.37 3.79
N ALA A 5 19.04 -22.60 4.93
CA ALA A 5 19.73 -22.63 6.22
C ALA A 5 20.80 -23.72 6.22
N LYS A 6 22.03 -23.40 6.70
CA LYS A 6 23.13 -24.36 6.78
C LYS A 6 22.88 -25.40 7.88
N LYS A 7 23.40 -26.62 7.69
CA LYS A 7 23.39 -27.68 8.73
C LYS A 7 24.09 -27.14 9.98
N GLY A 8 23.39 -27.07 11.11
CA GLY A 8 23.89 -26.50 12.37
C GLY A 8 23.38 -25.08 12.69
N GLY A 9 22.77 -24.37 11.72
CA GLY A 9 22.22 -23.04 11.93
C GLY A 9 22.85 -21.93 11.10
N GLN A 10 22.32 -20.71 11.24
CA GLN A 10 22.76 -19.52 10.52
C GLN A 10 22.65 -18.29 11.41
N THR A 11 23.67 -17.41 11.38
CA THR A 11 23.59 -16.08 11.96
C THR A 11 22.71 -15.19 11.08
N GLY A 12 21.62 -14.67 11.64
CA GLY A 12 20.74 -13.76 10.90
C GLY A 12 21.28 -12.34 10.84
N ILE A 13 20.60 -11.50 10.05
CA ILE A 13 20.97 -10.10 9.80
C ILE A 13 20.99 -9.22 11.07
N ASN A 14 20.39 -9.69 12.17
CA ASN A 14 20.38 -9.06 13.48
C ASN A 14 21.50 -9.55 14.41
N GLY A 15 22.44 -10.36 13.91
CA GLY A 15 23.55 -10.92 14.69
C GLY A 15 23.20 -12.12 15.56
N GLN A 16 21.93 -12.56 15.58
CA GLN A 16 21.50 -13.73 16.37
C GLN A 16 21.77 -15.04 15.61
N GLN A 17 22.20 -16.07 16.35
CA GLN A 17 22.44 -17.40 15.79
C GLN A 17 21.16 -18.26 15.84
N TYR A 18 20.64 -18.62 14.67
CA TYR A 18 19.44 -19.44 14.52
C TYR A 18 19.80 -20.89 14.27
N LYS A 19 19.18 -21.84 14.99
CA LYS A 19 19.42 -23.27 14.76
C LYS A 19 18.79 -23.73 13.45
N GLY A 20 19.42 -24.70 12.79
CA GLY A 20 18.87 -25.31 11.58
C GLY A 20 17.49 -25.91 11.87
N GLY A 21 16.47 -25.51 11.12
CA GLY A 21 15.10 -25.97 11.33
C GLY A 21 14.28 -25.19 12.37
N GLN A 22 14.86 -24.16 13.03
CA GLN A 22 14.15 -23.36 14.04
C GLN A 22 12.87 -22.71 13.51
N PHE A 23 12.86 -22.33 12.23
CA PHE A 23 11.74 -21.70 11.53
C PHE A 23 10.86 -22.68 10.74
N LEU A 24 11.10 -24.00 10.87
CA LEU A 24 10.24 -24.98 10.23
C LEU A 24 8.90 -25.06 10.99
N PRO A 25 7.78 -25.33 10.30
CA PRO A 25 6.47 -25.45 10.93
C PRO A 25 6.39 -26.49 12.05
N ALA A 26 7.29 -27.48 12.06
CA ALA A 26 7.38 -28.53 13.08
C ALA A 26 8.26 -28.16 14.30
N SER A 27 8.86 -26.97 14.30
CA SER A 27 9.72 -26.50 15.40
C SER A 27 8.89 -26.00 16.58
N LYS A 28 9.31 -26.33 17.81
CA LYS A 28 8.74 -25.77 19.06
C LYS A 28 8.83 -24.23 19.16
N HIS A 29 9.67 -23.61 18.33
CA HIS A 29 9.90 -22.15 18.32
C HIS A 29 9.18 -21.42 17.18
N THR A 30 8.45 -22.13 16.32
CA THR A 30 7.65 -21.53 15.24
C THR A 30 6.18 -21.75 15.55
N VAL A 31 5.47 -20.68 15.91
CA VAL A 31 4.01 -20.75 16.05
C VAL A 31 3.40 -20.67 14.65
N LYS A 32 2.88 -21.81 14.18
CA LYS A 32 2.18 -21.89 12.88
C LYS A 32 1.00 -20.92 12.89
N GLY A 33 0.98 -19.99 11.93
CA GLY A 33 -0.08 -18.98 11.81
C GLY A 33 0.18 -17.67 12.55
N GLN A 34 1.29 -17.53 13.30
CA GLN A 34 1.64 -16.24 13.90
C GLN A 34 2.08 -15.24 12.83
N LEU A 35 1.14 -14.41 12.38
CA LEU A 35 1.40 -13.27 11.52
C LEU A 35 2.27 -12.27 12.29
N ARG A 36 3.54 -12.15 11.92
CA ARG A 36 4.35 -11.02 12.39
C ARG A 36 3.86 -9.78 11.66
N THR A 37 3.05 -8.96 12.33
CA THR A 37 2.67 -7.65 11.82
C THR A 37 3.94 -6.88 11.51
N ARG A 38 4.13 -6.53 10.23
CA ARG A 38 5.27 -5.72 9.81
C ARG A 38 5.12 -4.38 10.52
N LYS A 39 6.11 -4.00 11.33
CA LYS A 39 6.17 -2.66 11.93
C LYS A 39 5.97 -1.63 10.82
N GLY A 40 4.98 -0.76 10.97
CA GLY A 40 4.64 0.26 9.97
C GLY A 40 5.90 1.02 9.56
N SER A 41 6.17 1.08 8.26
CA SER A 41 7.32 1.81 7.73
C SER A 41 7.05 3.31 7.90
N SER A 42 7.86 3.99 8.71
CA SER A 42 7.86 5.46 8.81
C SER A 42 8.52 6.15 7.62
N LYS A 43 9.06 5.38 6.64
CA LYS A 43 9.63 5.97 5.43
C LYS A 43 8.56 6.71 4.64
N GLN A 44 8.91 7.92 4.22
CA GLN A 44 8.12 8.70 3.27
C GLN A 44 7.85 7.86 2.03
N ARG A 45 6.58 7.82 1.61
CA ARG A 45 6.14 7.06 0.45
C ARG A 45 6.31 7.93 -0.79
N SER A 46 6.85 7.39 -1.86
CA SER A 46 6.76 8.01 -3.17
C SER A 46 5.45 7.60 -3.85
N ALA A 47 4.81 8.52 -4.56
CA ALA A 47 3.60 8.24 -5.34
C ALA A 47 3.55 9.08 -6.61
N LEU A 48 2.74 8.63 -7.56
CA LEU A 48 2.45 9.39 -8.77
C LEU A 48 1.50 10.54 -8.45
N THR A 49 2.00 11.77 -8.55
CA THR A 49 1.18 12.99 -8.40
C THR A 49 0.57 13.41 -9.73
N GLU A 50 1.26 13.13 -10.84
CA GLU A 50 0.81 13.41 -12.21
C GLU A 50 1.21 12.27 -13.16
N PRO A 51 0.69 12.22 -14.40
CA PRO A 51 1.13 11.24 -15.40
C PRO A 51 2.65 11.29 -15.59
N GLY A 52 3.33 10.18 -15.28
CA GLY A 52 4.79 10.07 -15.41
C GLY A 52 5.60 10.78 -14.32
N LYS A 53 4.97 11.46 -13.36
CA LYS A 53 5.66 12.23 -12.31
C LYS A 53 5.53 11.56 -10.95
N VAL A 54 6.64 11.04 -10.43
CA VAL A 54 6.72 10.42 -9.10
C VAL A 54 7.38 11.37 -8.13
N GLU A 55 6.69 11.69 -7.04
CA GLU A 55 7.18 12.62 -6.02
C GLU A 55 7.11 11.97 -4.62
N LEU A 56 7.96 12.49 -3.72
CA LEU A 56 7.98 12.08 -2.34
C LEU A 56 6.81 12.73 -1.61
N LEU A 57 5.93 11.92 -1.02
CA LEU A 57 4.76 12.45 -0.32
C LEU A 57 5.12 12.94 1.08
N PRO A 58 4.48 14.04 1.53
CA PRO A 58 4.47 14.40 2.94
C PRO A 58 3.86 13.26 3.78
N PRO A 59 4.28 13.12 5.05
CA PRO A 59 3.67 12.14 5.95
C PRO A 59 2.16 12.40 6.10
N GLY A 60 1.35 11.33 6.10
CA GLY A 60 -0.10 11.43 6.23
C GLY A 60 -0.85 11.95 5.00
N LYS A 61 -0.18 12.10 3.85
CA LYS A 61 -0.82 12.49 2.58
C LYS A 61 -0.84 11.34 1.59
N LYS A 62 -1.84 11.33 0.69
CA LYS A 62 -1.94 10.43 -0.47
C LYS A 62 -2.06 11.26 -1.74
N ALA A 63 -1.43 10.81 -2.83
CA ALA A 63 -1.62 11.41 -4.14
C ALA A 63 -2.97 11.01 -4.73
N ILE A 64 -3.72 11.98 -5.24
CA ILE A 64 -5.03 11.76 -5.85
C ILE A 64 -4.87 10.90 -7.10
N PHE A 65 -4.03 11.36 -8.05
CA PHE A 65 -3.81 10.66 -9.31
C PHE A 65 -3.39 9.19 -9.10
N GLY A 66 -2.40 8.94 -8.25
CA GLY A 66 -1.96 7.59 -7.93
C GLY A 66 -3.06 6.69 -7.35
N THR A 67 -4.08 7.27 -6.72
CA THR A 67 -5.23 6.55 -6.13
C THR A 67 -6.28 6.21 -7.19
N ILE A 68 -6.64 7.18 -8.04
CA ILE A 68 -7.80 7.05 -8.95
C ILE A 68 -7.44 6.72 -10.40
N ARG A 69 -6.14 6.69 -10.78
CA ARG A 69 -5.67 6.49 -12.16
C ARG A 69 -6.24 5.28 -12.91
N ALA A 70 -6.69 4.25 -12.19
CA ALA A 70 -7.24 3.04 -12.82
C ALA A 70 -8.66 3.22 -13.36
N PHE A 71 -9.35 4.29 -12.93
CA PHE A 71 -10.77 4.53 -13.18
C PHE A 71 -11.04 5.78 -14.01
N VAL A 72 -9.98 6.52 -14.36
CA VAL A 72 -10.05 7.84 -14.98
C VAL A 72 -9.13 7.92 -16.18
N GLN A 73 -9.50 8.78 -17.12
CA GLN A 73 -8.70 9.14 -18.27
C GLN A 73 -8.50 10.65 -18.29
N ILE A 74 -7.38 11.11 -18.87
CA ILE A 74 -7.13 12.53 -19.06
C ILE A 74 -7.32 12.84 -20.53
N GLU A 75 -8.33 13.65 -20.84
CA GLU A 75 -8.64 14.12 -22.18
C GLU A 75 -8.47 15.64 -22.21
N TYR A 76 -7.62 16.14 -23.12
CA TYR A 76 -7.33 17.58 -23.25
C TYR A 76 -6.91 18.28 -21.95
N GLY A 77 -6.23 17.56 -21.06
CA GLY A 77 -5.77 18.08 -19.77
C GLY A 77 -6.83 18.05 -18.65
N THR A 78 -8.05 17.59 -18.95
CA THR A 78 -9.11 17.40 -17.95
C THR A 78 -9.26 15.92 -17.64
N MET A 79 -9.36 15.59 -16.36
CA MET A 79 -9.61 14.23 -15.90
C MET A 79 -11.10 13.91 -15.92
N THR A 80 -11.46 12.74 -16.45
CA THR A 80 -12.84 12.24 -16.55
C THR A 80 -12.92 10.78 -16.09
N ILE A 81 -14.06 10.39 -15.50
CA ILE A 81 -14.29 9.01 -15.03
C ILE A 81 -14.72 8.14 -16.20
N THR A 82 -13.97 7.08 -16.47
CA THR A 82 -14.28 6.10 -17.52
C THR A 82 -14.80 4.78 -16.96
N ALA A 83 -14.60 4.51 -15.66
CA ALA A 83 -15.09 3.31 -15.02
C ALA A 83 -16.61 3.29 -14.83
N SER A 84 -17.18 2.08 -14.84
CA SER A 84 -18.58 1.83 -14.48
C SER A 84 -18.79 1.89 -12.96
N ASP A 85 -20.02 2.17 -12.53
CA ASP A 85 -20.36 2.25 -11.11
C ASP A 85 -20.17 0.92 -10.39
N HIS A 86 -20.45 -0.19 -11.08
CA HIS A 86 -20.16 -1.53 -10.56
C HIS A 86 -18.67 -1.70 -10.26
N SER A 87 -17.79 -1.29 -11.19
CA SER A 87 -16.34 -1.33 -11.00
C SER A 87 -15.90 -0.44 -9.83
N LEU A 88 -16.47 0.75 -9.68
CA LEU A 88 -16.16 1.64 -8.55
C LEU A 88 -16.57 1.02 -7.20
N SER A 89 -17.76 0.43 -7.14
CA SER A 89 -18.30 -0.20 -5.93
C SER A 89 -17.45 -1.38 -5.44
N ALA A 90 -16.86 -2.15 -6.37
CA ALA A 90 -15.96 -3.26 -6.04
C ALA A 90 -14.68 -2.80 -5.30
N TYR A 91 -14.30 -1.53 -5.45
CA TYR A 91 -13.17 -0.91 -4.75
C TYR A 91 -13.61 0.00 -3.59
N GLY A 92 -14.91 -0.01 -3.23
CA GLY A 92 -15.45 0.80 -2.14
C GLY A 92 -15.68 2.27 -2.49
N TYR A 93 -15.71 2.63 -3.78
CA TYR A 93 -16.00 3.99 -4.23
C TYR A 93 -17.44 4.11 -4.72
N THR A 94 -18.10 5.22 -4.36
CA THR A 94 -19.32 5.68 -5.03
C THR A 94 -18.97 6.61 -6.19
N ARG A 95 -19.87 6.75 -7.17
CA ARG A 95 -19.71 7.71 -8.29
C ARG A 95 -19.39 9.11 -7.77
N ASP A 96 -20.15 9.58 -6.78
CA ASP A 96 -20.01 10.92 -6.22
C ASP A 96 -18.66 11.12 -5.53
N SER A 97 -18.20 10.11 -4.76
CA SER A 97 -16.89 10.16 -4.12
C SER A 97 -15.75 10.22 -5.15
N MET A 98 -15.89 9.51 -6.27
CA MET A 98 -14.92 9.52 -7.35
C MET A 98 -14.95 10.86 -8.09
N GLN A 99 -16.14 11.41 -8.33
CA GLN A 99 -16.30 12.71 -8.98
C GLN A 99 -15.68 13.83 -8.15
N ALA A 100 -15.89 13.83 -6.83
CA ALA A 100 -15.25 14.80 -5.94
C ALA A 100 -13.71 14.76 -6.02
N LEU A 101 -13.11 13.57 -6.14
CA LEU A 101 -11.65 13.43 -6.30
C LEU A 101 -11.16 13.94 -7.66
N VAL A 102 -11.93 13.68 -8.72
CA VAL A 102 -11.64 14.17 -10.07
C VAL A 102 -11.74 15.70 -10.13
N ASP A 103 -12.78 16.27 -9.54
CA ASP A 103 -12.98 17.72 -9.48
C ASP A 103 -11.83 18.38 -8.72
N LEU A 104 -11.44 17.83 -7.57
CA LEU A 104 -10.29 18.31 -6.81
C LEU A 104 -8.99 18.24 -7.63
N TYR A 105 -8.80 17.16 -8.39
CA TYR A 105 -7.63 17.06 -9.26
C TYR A 105 -7.63 18.12 -10.37
N ASN A 106 -8.79 18.35 -10.98
CA ASN A 106 -8.98 19.33 -12.05
C ASN A 106 -8.82 20.78 -11.55
N THR A 107 -9.08 21.08 -10.27
CA THR A 107 -8.80 22.40 -9.67
C THR A 107 -7.32 22.65 -9.37
N GLY A 108 -6.46 21.64 -9.53
CA GLY A 108 -5.02 21.75 -9.31
C GLY A 108 -4.52 21.09 -8.03
N GLU A 109 -5.41 20.60 -7.17
CA GLU A 109 -4.98 19.84 -6.00
C GLU A 109 -4.41 18.48 -6.41
N ARG A 110 -3.37 18.03 -5.72
CA ARG A 110 -2.68 16.76 -6.01
C ARG A 110 -2.70 15.79 -4.84
N LEU A 111 -2.97 16.30 -3.63
CA LEU A 111 -2.77 15.59 -2.38
C LEU A 111 -4.03 15.66 -1.52
N ILE A 112 -4.46 14.52 -1.00
CA ILE A 112 -5.50 14.41 0.01
C ILE A 112 -4.93 13.87 1.32
N ALA A 113 -5.63 14.10 2.43
CA ALA A 113 -5.30 13.43 3.68
C ALA A 113 -5.42 11.91 3.50
N ALA A 114 -4.41 11.18 3.95
CA ALA A 114 -4.50 9.73 4.06
C ALA A 114 -5.54 9.43 5.14
N HIS A 115 -6.70 8.90 4.78
CA HIS A 115 -7.59 8.35 5.78
C HIS A 115 -6.89 7.15 6.43
N ASP A 116 -6.67 7.24 7.74
CA ASP A 116 -6.13 6.14 8.55
C ASP A 116 -7.20 5.06 8.59
N HIS A 117 -7.04 4.01 7.80
CA HIS A 117 -7.79 2.77 7.97
C HIS A 117 -7.24 2.05 9.21
N ASN A 118 -7.44 2.64 10.40
CA ASN A 118 -7.10 2.04 11.69
C ASN A 118 -8.35 1.82 12.55
N GLU A 119 -9.54 1.88 11.95
CA GLU A 119 -10.82 1.52 12.57
C GLU A 119 -11.52 0.43 11.76
N ALA A 120 -10.95 -0.76 11.74
CA ALA A 120 -11.67 -2.00 11.43
C ALA A 120 -10.80 -3.17 11.89
N ASP A 121 -11.00 -3.58 13.15
CA ASP A 121 -10.92 -4.96 13.66
C ASP A 121 -10.97 -4.92 15.19
N ASN A 122 -12.10 -4.46 15.72
CA ASN A 122 -12.51 -4.69 17.11
C ASN A 122 -13.99 -5.11 17.07
N VAL A 123 -14.22 -6.35 16.66
CA VAL A 123 -15.43 -7.13 16.93
C VAL A 123 -14.99 -8.51 17.36
#